data_AF-A0A2G6G2Y9-F1
#
_entry.id   AF-A0A2G6G2Y9-F1
#
_cell.length_a   1.000
_cell.length_b   1.000
_cell.length_c   1.000
_cell.angle_alpha   90.00
_cell.angle_beta   90.00
_cell.angle_gamma   90.00
#
_symmetry.space_group_name_H-M   'P 1'
#
loop_
_entity.id
_entity.type
_entity.pdbx_description
1 polymer ?
#
loop_
_entity_poly.entity_id
_entity_poly.type
_entity_poly.pdbx_seq_one_letter_code
_entity_poly.pdbx_strand_id
1 'polypeptide(L)'
;MELNRPRVPALDQILGAPFKVLDDGLVRVVDYMGDDQAVVQAARVSYGDGTKKTSDDRGLIRYLLRHRHTTPFEMCSLKLHVRVPMDAWRQWIRHRTASVNETSTRYSIAIDSAQTTGPDQWRLQATDNKQGSSGWLDTSAGQVLSQAEAHFQNEARRVYNERLEHGIAREQARKDLPLCTYTEAYWKMDLHNLLHFLALRMDPHAQQEIRDYATVIGEEIVARWVPLTWEAFQDYRLGSVVFSRIEHEIMAAVGAGDLEKARRVATEAGWLKPSRKGGYVRNRERAELTRKLRQLNLTVPWE
;
A
#
# COMPACT_ATOMS: atom_id res chain seq x y z
N MET A 1 -40.52 -2.68 -7.22
CA MET A 1 -39.49 -2.01 -6.42
C MET A 1 -38.52 -1.39 -7.41
N GLU A 2 -38.45 -0.06 -7.47
CA GLU A 2 -37.44 0.61 -8.31
C GLU A 2 -36.07 0.43 -7.65
N LEU A 3 -35.10 -0.09 -8.40
CA LEU A 3 -33.73 -0.25 -7.95
C LEU A 3 -32.95 1.00 -8.36
N ASN A 4 -32.59 1.82 -7.38
CA ASN A 4 -31.74 2.99 -7.60
C ASN A 4 -30.26 2.61 -7.39
N ARG A 5 -29.39 3.08 -8.30
CA ARG A 5 -27.95 2.90 -8.14
C ARG A 5 -27.46 3.77 -6.97
N PRO A 6 -26.68 3.23 -6.01
CA PRO A 6 -26.07 4.02 -4.95
C PRO A 6 -25.23 5.16 -5.54
N ARG A 7 -25.31 6.34 -4.92
CA ARG A 7 -24.53 7.52 -5.28
C ARG A 7 -23.89 8.11 -4.04
N VAL A 8 -22.60 8.39 -4.13
CA VAL A 8 -21.80 9.02 -3.08
C VAL A 8 -21.42 10.42 -3.55
N PRO A 9 -22.11 11.49 -3.10
CA PRO A 9 -21.92 12.84 -3.64
C PRO A 9 -20.46 13.32 -3.61
N ALA A 10 -19.70 12.99 -2.56
CA ALA A 10 -18.29 13.36 -2.43
C ALA A 10 -17.40 12.67 -3.48
N LEU A 11 -17.70 11.42 -3.86
CA LEU A 11 -16.98 10.70 -4.90
C LEU A 11 -17.42 11.14 -6.30
N ASP A 12 -18.73 11.40 -6.49
CA ASP A 12 -19.29 11.90 -7.74
C ASP A 12 -18.63 13.22 -8.20
N GLN A 13 -18.25 14.08 -7.25
CA GLN A 13 -17.55 15.35 -7.52
C GLN A 13 -16.14 15.17 -8.13
N ILE A 14 -15.51 14.01 -7.92
CA ILE A 14 -14.14 13.73 -8.36
C ILE A 14 -14.08 12.67 -9.47
N LEU A 15 -15.22 12.22 -9.99
CA LEU A 15 -15.27 11.33 -11.15
C LEU A 15 -14.60 11.99 -12.36
N GLY A 16 -13.66 11.29 -12.97
CA GLY A 16 -12.90 11.80 -14.12
C GLY A 16 -11.82 12.84 -13.76
N ALA A 17 -11.76 13.33 -12.52
CA ALA A 17 -10.75 14.28 -12.09
C ALA A 17 -9.40 13.56 -11.82
N PRO A 18 -8.26 14.06 -12.35
CA PRO A 18 -6.95 13.49 -12.07
C PRO A 18 -6.38 14.01 -10.75
N PHE A 19 -5.93 13.10 -9.89
CA PHE A 19 -5.03 13.37 -8.78
C PHE A 19 -3.60 13.12 -9.25
N LYS A 20 -2.75 14.16 -9.26
CA LYS A 20 -1.34 14.02 -9.64
C LYS A 20 -0.57 13.26 -8.57
N VAL A 21 0.34 12.40 -9.00
CA VAL A 21 1.24 11.62 -8.14
C VAL A 21 2.63 11.60 -8.78
N LEU A 22 3.69 11.72 -7.99
CA LEU A 22 5.05 11.89 -8.51
C LEU A 22 5.17 13.11 -9.45
N ASP A 23 6.05 13.06 -10.43
CA ASP A 23 6.34 14.14 -11.37
C ASP A 23 5.38 14.18 -12.58
N ASP A 24 4.97 13.03 -13.11
CA ASP A 24 4.06 12.92 -14.26
C ASP A 24 3.07 11.76 -14.15
N GLY A 25 2.84 11.28 -12.92
CA GLY A 25 1.87 10.24 -12.61
C GLY A 25 0.49 10.78 -12.25
N LEU A 26 -0.52 9.92 -12.29
CA LEU A 26 -1.85 10.25 -11.80
C LEU A 26 -2.68 9.03 -11.40
N VAL A 27 -3.70 9.31 -10.58
CA VAL A 27 -4.85 8.43 -10.32
C VAL A 27 -6.12 9.19 -10.68
N ARG A 28 -7.07 8.52 -11.33
CA ARG A 28 -8.38 9.08 -11.67
C ARG A 28 -9.47 8.06 -11.39
N VAL A 29 -10.52 8.46 -10.70
CA VAL A 29 -11.71 7.62 -10.50
C VAL A 29 -12.49 7.57 -11.81
N VAL A 30 -12.73 6.36 -12.31
CA VAL A 30 -13.46 6.15 -13.57
C VAL A 30 -14.89 5.72 -13.29
N ASP A 31 -15.07 4.82 -12.32
CA ASP A 31 -16.38 4.32 -11.91
C ASP A 31 -16.29 3.68 -10.53
N TYR A 32 -17.44 3.51 -9.87
CA TYR A 32 -17.58 2.76 -8.64
C TYR A 32 -18.94 2.06 -8.56
N MET A 33 -19.02 1.03 -7.72
CA MET A 33 -20.24 0.29 -7.44
C MET A 33 -20.33 0.05 -5.94
N GLY A 34 -21.49 0.35 -5.35
CA GLY A 34 -21.71 0.22 -3.91
C GLY A 34 -21.12 1.37 -3.09
N ASP A 35 -21.40 1.35 -1.81
CA ASP A 35 -20.99 2.29 -0.77
C ASP A 35 -21.06 1.57 0.60
N ASP A 36 -20.91 2.30 1.72
CA ASP A 36 -21.06 1.70 3.06
C ASP A 36 -22.44 1.03 3.27
N GLN A 37 -23.50 1.54 2.63
CA GLN A 37 -24.84 0.94 2.72
C GLN A 37 -24.92 -0.39 1.97
N ALA A 38 -24.23 -0.53 0.84
CA ALA A 38 -24.14 -1.81 0.13
C ALA A 38 -23.46 -2.89 0.99
N VAL A 39 -22.41 -2.53 1.75
CA VAL A 39 -21.76 -3.45 2.73
C VAL A 39 -22.76 -3.88 3.81
N VAL A 40 -23.48 -2.92 4.38
CA VAL A 40 -24.48 -3.16 5.43
C VAL A 40 -25.63 -4.02 4.92
N GLN A 41 -26.17 -3.72 3.75
CA GLN A 41 -27.23 -4.49 3.11
C GLN A 41 -26.80 -5.93 2.89
N ALA A 42 -25.61 -6.14 2.30
CA ALA A 42 -25.06 -7.47 2.05
C ALA A 42 -24.88 -8.27 3.35
N ALA A 43 -24.37 -7.63 4.41
CA ALA A 43 -24.24 -8.26 5.71
C ALA A 43 -25.61 -8.64 6.31
N ARG A 44 -26.61 -7.77 6.16
CA ARG A 44 -27.97 -7.95 6.69
C ARG A 44 -28.77 -9.06 6.01
N VAL A 45 -28.44 -9.45 4.77
CA VAL A 45 -29.10 -10.60 4.11
C VAL A 45 -28.86 -11.91 4.88
N SER A 46 -27.72 -12.03 5.57
CA SER A 46 -27.43 -13.18 6.44
C SER A 46 -28.28 -13.19 7.72
N TYR A 47 -28.85 -12.05 8.10
CA TYR A 47 -29.75 -11.91 9.23
C TYR A 47 -31.18 -12.17 8.73
N GLY A 48 -31.57 -13.45 8.67
CA GLY A 48 -32.92 -13.86 8.28
C GLY A 48 -34.02 -13.37 9.23
N ASP A 49 -35.26 -13.77 8.95
CA ASP A 49 -36.44 -13.41 9.77
C ASP A 49 -36.21 -13.74 11.25
N GLY A 50 -36.41 -12.75 12.13
CA GLY A 50 -36.30 -12.88 13.59
C GLY A 50 -35.08 -12.21 14.24
N THR A 51 -34.19 -11.62 13.45
CA THR A 51 -33.02 -10.89 13.96
C THR A 51 -33.36 -9.42 14.27
N LYS A 52 -33.10 -8.97 15.51
CA LYS A 52 -33.34 -7.57 15.90
C LYS A 52 -32.30 -6.66 15.22
N LYS A 53 -32.73 -5.52 14.66
CA LYS A 53 -31.84 -4.41 14.28
C LYS A 53 -31.23 -3.80 15.56
N THR A 54 -30.14 -4.36 16.07
CA THR A 54 -29.52 -3.92 17.34
C THR A 54 -28.35 -2.97 17.19
N SER A 55 -27.67 -2.94 16.03
CA SER A 55 -26.53 -2.03 15.79
C SER A 55 -26.82 -1.04 14.68
N ASP A 56 -26.38 0.20 14.86
CA ASP A 56 -26.27 1.18 13.78
C ASP A 56 -25.30 0.69 12.69
N ASP A 57 -25.36 1.32 11.51
CA ASP A 57 -24.61 0.90 10.33
C ASP A 57 -23.09 0.96 10.57
N ARG A 58 -22.63 2.01 11.27
CA ARG A 58 -21.25 2.16 11.69
C ARG A 58 -20.79 1.01 12.59
N GLY A 59 -21.56 0.67 13.61
CA GLY A 59 -21.27 -0.42 14.53
C GLY A 59 -21.18 -1.77 13.83
N LEU A 60 -22.07 -2.02 12.85
CA LEU A 60 -22.02 -3.24 12.03
C LEU A 60 -20.75 -3.30 11.17
N ILE A 61 -20.42 -2.25 10.42
CA ILE A 61 -19.20 -2.20 9.58
C ILE A 61 -17.95 -2.46 10.44
N ARG A 62 -17.86 -1.78 11.58
CA ARG A 62 -16.75 -1.96 12.53
C ARG A 62 -16.68 -3.39 13.05
N TYR A 63 -17.82 -4.00 13.39
CA TYR A 63 -17.89 -5.40 13.80
C TYR A 63 -17.38 -6.33 12.71
N LEU A 64 -17.83 -6.15 11.46
CA LEU A 64 -17.44 -6.98 10.32
C LEU A 64 -15.93 -6.92 10.08
N LEU A 65 -15.35 -5.71 10.05
CA LEU A 65 -13.93 -5.55 9.79
C LEU A 65 -13.06 -6.14 10.92
N ARG A 66 -13.42 -5.88 12.18
CA ARG A 66 -12.70 -6.41 13.36
C ARG A 66 -12.69 -7.93 13.41
N HIS A 67 -13.79 -8.59 13.02
CA HIS A 67 -13.92 -10.05 13.02
C HIS A 67 -13.58 -10.69 11.67
N ARG A 68 -13.05 -9.91 10.71
CA ARG A 68 -12.67 -10.39 9.36
C ARG A 68 -13.83 -11.06 8.62
N HIS A 69 -15.05 -10.56 8.78
CA HIS A 69 -16.17 -10.89 7.91
C HIS A 69 -16.04 -10.07 6.62
N THR A 70 -15.29 -10.60 5.65
CA THR A 70 -14.82 -9.85 4.48
C THR A 70 -15.82 -9.80 3.33
N THR A 71 -16.66 -10.82 3.17
CA THR A 71 -17.55 -10.96 2.01
C THR A 71 -18.55 -9.81 1.80
N PRO A 72 -19.09 -9.12 2.83
CA PRO A 72 -19.93 -7.95 2.58
C PRO A 72 -19.18 -6.79 1.90
N PHE A 73 -17.87 -6.65 2.15
CA PHE A 73 -17.05 -5.61 1.53
C PHE A 73 -16.78 -5.92 0.05
N GLU A 74 -16.78 -7.18 -0.37
CA GLU A 74 -16.58 -7.58 -1.78
C GLU A 74 -17.73 -7.14 -2.70
N MET A 75 -18.86 -6.71 -2.15
CA MET A 75 -20.01 -6.16 -2.89
C MET A 75 -19.78 -4.73 -3.39
N CYS A 76 -18.71 -4.08 -2.96
CA CYS A 76 -18.29 -2.76 -3.42
C CYS A 76 -17.09 -2.88 -4.36
N SER A 77 -17.03 -2.10 -5.45
CA SER A 77 -15.87 -2.09 -6.35
C SER A 77 -15.52 -0.71 -6.87
N LEU A 78 -14.23 -0.49 -7.12
CA LEU A 78 -13.67 0.76 -7.61
C LEU A 78 -12.91 0.50 -8.91
N LYS A 79 -13.10 1.36 -9.91
CA LYS A 79 -12.34 1.35 -11.17
C LYS A 79 -11.54 2.63 -11.29
N LEU A 80 -10.23 2.49 -11.36
CA LEU A 80 -9.28 3.57 -11.50
C LEU A 80 -8.65 3.55 -12.89
N HIS A 81 -8.31 4.73 -13.38
CA HIS A 81 -7.32 4.93 -14.42
C HIS A 81 -6.06 5.44 -13.73
N VAL A 82 -4.94 4.78 -13.97
CA VAL A 82 -3.65 5.13 -13.36
C VAL A 82 -2.61 5.36 -14.44
N ARG A 83 -1.77 6.38 -14.24
CA ARG A 83 -0.52 6.59 -14.97
C ARG A 83 0.60 6.47 -13.96
N VAL A 84 1.52 5.53 -14.18
CA VAL A 84 2.47 5.07 -13.16
C VAL A 84 3.77 4.58 -13.81
N PRO A 85 4.97 4.79 -13.21
CA PRO A 85 6.20 4.25 -13.78
C PRO A 85 6.23 2.72 -13.69
N MET A 86 6.84 2.04 -14.67
CA MET A 86 6.79 0.58 -14.77
C MET A 86 7.38 -0.16 -13.56
N ASP A 87 8.37 0.40 -12.87
CA ASP A 87 8.96 -0.21 -11.66
C ASP A 87 7.95 -0.26 -10.49
N ALA A 88 7.20 0.81 -10.24
CA ALA A 88 6.10 0.84 -9.28
C ALA A 88 4.93 -0.03 -9.77
N TRP A 89 4.62 0.01 -11.07
CA TRP A 89 3.57 -0.81 -11.66
C TRP A 89 3.81 -2.32 -11.48
N ARG A 90 5.05 -2.78 -11.64
CA ARG A 90 5.44 -4.19 -11.43
C ARG A 90 5.21 -4.68 -10.00
N GLN A 91 5.20 -3.77 -9.02
CA GLN A 91 4.82 -4.08 -7.63
C GLN A 91 3.30 -4.08 -7.47
N TRP A 92 2.62 -3.18 -8.17
CA TRP A 92 1.17 -3.05 -8.17
C TRP A 92 0.47 -4.30 -8.73
N ILE A 93 0.90 -4.81 -9.89
CA ILE A 93 0.25 -5.95 -10.57
C ILE A 93 0.39 -7.28 -9.82
N ARG A 94 1.14 -7.32 -8.70
CA ARG A 94 1.23 -8.49 -7.82
C ARG A 94 -0.06 -8.73 -7.04
N HIS A 95 -0.95 -7.74 -7.01
CA HIS A 95 -2.29 -7.81 -6.41
C HIS A 95 -3.29 -8.47 -7.37
N ARG A 96 -3.19 -9.80 -7.43
CA ARG A 96 -3.83 -10.68 -8.43
C ARG A 96 -5.37 -10.70 -8.44
N THR A 97 -6.01 -10.18 -7.39
CA THR A 97 -7.48 -10.14 -7.28
C THR A 97 -8.09 -8.95 -8.04
N ALA A 98 -7.28 -8.05 -8.60
CA ALA A 98 -7.76 -6.98 -9.48
C ALA A 98 -7.95 -7.44 -10.92
N SER A 99 -8.86 -6.76 -11.64
CA SER A 99 -8.93 -6.79 -13.10
C SER A 99 -8.10 -5.64 -13.67
N VAL A 100 -7.21 -5.94 -14.62
CA VAL A 100 -6.23 -4.97 -15.14
C VAL A 100 -6.23 -4.97 -16.66
N ASN A 101 -6.17 -3.77 -17.26
CA ASN A 101 -5.89 -3.60 -18.67
C ASN A 101 -4.87 -2.46 -18.84
N GLU A 102 -3.69 -2.77 -19.36
CA GLU A 102 -2.56 -1.86 -19.50
C GLU A 102 -2.34 -1.49 -20.97
N THR A 103 -1.94 -0.24 -21.21
CA THR A 103 -1.47 0.21 -22.52
C THR A 103 -0.32 -0.66 -23.01
N SER A 104 -0.58 -1.38 -24.10
CA SER A 104 0.44 -2.21 -24.74
C SER A 104 1.28 -1.40 -25.72
N THR A 105 2.54 -1.20 -25.36
CA THR A 105 3.55 -0.60 -26.25
C THR A 105 3.91 -1.49 -27.45
N ARG A 106 3.21 -2.63 -27.66
CA ARG A 106 3.30 -3.45 -28.89
C ARG A 106 2.43 -2.84 -29.97
N TYR A 107 1.29 -2.29 -29.55
CA TYR A 107 0.32 -1.66 -30.43
C TYR A 107 0.45 -0.14 -30.44
N SER A 108 0.91 0.47 -29.35
CA SER A 108 1.04 1.92 -29.21
C SER A 108 2.50 2.37 -29.13
N ILE A 109 2.76 3.63 -29.48
CA ILE A 109 4.02 4.29 -29.15
C ILE A 109 4.09 4.44 -27.62
N ALA A 110 5.28 4.21 -27.05
CA ALA A 110 5.48 4.34 -25.62
C ALA A 110 5.32 5.81 -25.20
N ILE A 111 4.73 6.03 -24.02
CA ILE A 111 4.58 7.36 -23.44
C ILE A 111 5.97 8.02 -23.39
N ASP A 112 6.04 9.26 -23.89
CA ASP A 112 7.27 10.04 -23.86
C ASP A 112 7.43 10.73 -22.51
N SER A 113 7.56 9.91 -21.46
CA SER A 113 7.78 10.36 -20.10
C SER A 113 8.37 9.24 -19.27
N ALA A 114 9.31 9.61 -18.41
CA ALA A 114 9.92 8.74 -17.42
C ALA A 114 9.99 9.48 -16.09
N GLN A 115 9.79 8.76 -14.99
CA GLN A 115 9.97 9.29 -13.66
C GLN A 115 11.43 9.74 -13.47
N THR A 116 11.59 10.92 -12.92
CA THR A 116 12.87 11.54 -12.56
C THR A 116 13.01 11.63 -11.05
N THR A 117 14.26 11.67 -10.60
CA THR A 117 14.62 11.88 -9.20
C THR A 117 15.18 13.29 -9.03
N GLY A 118 14.51 14.12 -8.24
CA GLY A 118 15.01 15.45 -7.93
C GLY A 118 16.36 15.42 -7.17
N PRO A 119 17.19 16.48 -7.26
CA PRO A 119 18.47 16.52 -6.57
C PRO A 119 18.41 16.31 -5.05
N ASP A 120 17.30 16.69 -4.43
CA ASP A 120 17.02 16.53 -2.99
C ASP A 120 16.23 15.25 -2.67
N GLN A 121 15.93 14.41 -3.67
CA GLN A 121 15.07 13.23 -3.54
C GLN A 121 15.82 11.89 -3.57
N TRP A 122 17.15 11.93 -3.72
CA TRP A 122 17.98 10.72 -3.65
C TRP A 122 18.03 10.18 -2.22
N ARG A 123 17.58 8.94 -2.02
CA ARG A 123 17.52 8.30 -0.70
C ARG A 123 18.66 7.31 -0.50
N LEU A 124 19.20 7.24 0.72
CA LEU A 124 20.24 6.27 1.07
C LEU A 124 19.63 4.91 1.43
N GLN A 125 20.40 3.83 1.32
CA GLN A 125 19.96 2.49 1.68
C GLN A 125 19.76 2.36 3.20
N ALA A 126 18.60 1.85 3.63
CA ALA A 126 18.35 1.59 5.05
C ALA A 126 19.21 0.43 5.58
N THR A 127 19.72 0.59 6.81
CA THR A 127 20.63 -0.37 7.46
C THR A 127 19.91 -1.53 8.13
N ASP A 128 18.67 -1.31 8.57
CA ASP A 128 17.81 -2.27 9.25
C ASP A 128 16.80 -2.94 8.29
N ASN A 129 16.29 -2.21 7.31
CA ASN A 129 15.40 -2.67 6.25
C ASN A 129 16.12 -2.75 4.89
N LYS A 130 16.52 -3.96 4.48
CA LYS A 130 17.18 -4.18 3.17
C LYS A 130 16.30 -3.88 1.95
N GLN A 131 14.98 -3.73 2.12
CA GLN A 131 14.05 -3.39 1.06
C GLN A 131 13.66 -1.90 1.07
N GLY A 132 14.10 -1.15 2.08
CA GLY A 132 13.74 0.24 2.27
C GLY A 132 14.91 1.20 2.05
N SER A 133 14.59 2.47 2.15
CA SER A 133 15.57 3.56 2.14
C SER A 133 15.43 4.38 3.43
N SER A 134 16.47 5.15 3.76
CA SER A 134 16.55 5.97 4.95
C SER A 134 17.38 7.22 4.68
N GLY A 135 16.94 8.37 5.18
CA GLY A 135 17.64 9.64 4.98
C GLY A 135 17.72 10.06 3.50
N TRP A 136 18.40 11.18 3.29
CA TRP A 136 18.57 11.80 1.98
C TRP A 136 20.05 12.01 1.70
N LEU A 137 20.44 11.87 0.44
CA LEU A 137 21.77 12.25 -0.04
C LEU A 137 21.87 13.79 -0.01
N ASP A 138 23.09 14.29 0.15
CA ASP A 138 23.35 15.73 -0.01
C ASP A 138 22.94 16.22 -1.41
N THR A 139 22.29 17.38 -1.47
CA THR A 139 21.72 17.93 -2.70
C THR A 139 22.77 18.18 -3.78
N SER A 140 24.01 18.53 -3.44
CA SER A 140 25.06 18.77 -4.43
C SER A 140 25.47 17.48 -5.14
N ALA A 141 25.59 16.38 -4.41
CA ALA A 141 25.80 15.06 -4.98
C ALA A 141 24.57 14.60 -5.78
N GLY A 142 23.37 14.86 -5.26
CA GLY A 142 22.12 14.55 -5.94
C GLY A 142 21.94 15.31 -7.26
N GLN A 143 22.44 16.54 -7.39
CA GLN A 143 22.43 17.28 -8.67
C GLN A 143 23.20 16.52 -9.76
N VAL A 144 24.38 15.99 -9.43
CA VAL A 144 25.20 15.20 -10.36
C VAL A 144 24.46 13.92 -10.78
N LEU A 145 23.83 13.22 -9.83
CA LEU A 145 23.07 12.00 -10.13
C LEU A 145 21.82 12.27 -10.98
N SER A 146 21.09 13.35 -10.69
CA SER A 146 19.89 13.74 -11.44
C SER A 146 20.23 14.13 -12.88
N GLN A 147 21.35 14.82 -13.10
CA GLN A 147 21.85 15.14 -14.44
C GLN A 147 22.24 13.88 -15.22
N ALA A 148 22.94 12.94 -14.57
CA ALA A 148 23.30 11.67 -15.18
C ALA A 148 22.07 10.82 -15.54
N GLU A 149 21.06 10.78 -14.66
CA GLU A 149 19.76 10.14 -14.92
C GLU A 149 19.07 10.77 -16.12
N ALA A 150 18.93 12.10 -16.15
CA ALA A 150 18.29 12.82 -17.25
C ALA A 150 19.02 12.58 -18.59
N HIS A 151 20.35 12.60 -18.59
CA HIS A 151 21.13 12.28 -19.79
C HIS A 151 20.85 10.87 -20.31
N PHE A 152 20.86 9.86 -19.42
CA PHE A 152 20.55 8.48 -19.78
C PHE A 152 19.12 8.31 -20.31
N GLN A 153 18.13 8.92 -19.67
CA GLN A 153 16.74 8.86 -20.12
C GLN A 153 16.56 9.48 -21.51
N ASN A 154 17.23 10.60 -21.79
CA ASN A 154 17.23 11.24 -23.10
C ASN A 154 17.89 10.35 -24.18
N GLU A 155 19.02 9.73 -23.89
CA GLU A 155 19.67 8.82 -24.84
C GLU A 155 18.82 7.56 -25.11
N ALA A 156 18.22 6.97 -24.08
CA ALA A 156 17.31 5.84 -24.24
C ALA A 156 16.11 6.21 -25.14
N ARG A 157 15.55 7.42 -24.97
CA ARG A 157 14.49 7.94 -25.84
C ARG A 157 14.96 8.17 -27.27
N ARG A 158 16.16 8.75 -27.46
CA ARG A 158 16.76 8.97 -28.78
C ARG A 158 16.89 7.65 -29.55
N VAL A 159 17.45 6.61 -28.92
CA VAL A 159 17.59 5.26 -29.51
C VAL A 159 16.22 4.65 -29.83
N TYR A 160 15.22 4.84 -28.97
CA TYR A 160 13.85 4.39 -29.24
C TYR A 160 13.26 5.04 -30.50
N ASN A 161 13.38 6.36 -30.62
CA ASN A 161 12.85 7.13 -31.75
C ASN A 161 13.56 6.78 -33.07
N GLU A 162 14.89 6.69 -33.05
CA GLU A 162 15.71 6.28 -34.21
C GLU A 162 15.26 4.91 -34.76
N ARG A 163 14.95 3.95 -33.87
CA ARG A 163 14.41 2.65 -34.30
C ARG A 163 13.04 2.77 -34.94
N LEU A 164 12.15 3.60 -34.42
CA LEU A 164 10.84 3.83 -35.03
C LEU A 164 10.96 4.48 -36.40
N GLU A 165 11.86 5.45 -36.57
CA GLU A 165 12.16 6.12 -37.84
C GLU A 165 12.69 5.14 -38.89
N HIS A 166 13.45 4.14 -38.48
CA HIS A 166 13.89 3.04 -39.34
C HIS A 166 12.82 1.95 -39.57
N GLY A 167 11.58 2.13 -39.10
CA GLY A 167 10.50 1.17 -39.30
C GLY A 167 10.61 -0.10 -38.47
N ILE A 168 11.45 -0.12 -37.42
CA ILE A 168 11.56 -1.25 -36.51
C ILE A 168 10.24 -1.45 -35.76
N ALA A 169 9.83 -2.71 -35.60
CA ALA A 169 8.60 -3.05 -34.89
C ALA A 169 8.59 -2.47 -33.46
N ARG A 170 7.46 -1.91 -33.03
CA ARG A 170 7.31 -1.22 -31.71
C ARG A 170 7.75 -2.07 -30.52
N GLU A 171 7.49 -3.37 -30.58
CA GLU A 171 7.90 -4.31 -29.53
C GLU A 171 9.40 -4.57 -29.44
N GLN A 172 10.14 -4.35 -30.53
CA GLN A 172 11.59 -4.38 -30.53
C GLN A 172 12.18 -3.00 -30.22
N ALA A 173 11.59 -1.92 -30.75
CA ALA A 173 12.07 -0.56 -30.55
C ALA A 173 12.20 -0.20 -29.06
N ARG A 174 11.19 -0.58 -28.26
CA ARG A 174 11.08 -0.22 -26.84
C ARG A 174 12.01 -0.96 -25.88
N LYS A 175 12.82 -1.93 -26.35
CA LYS A 175 13.55 -2.87 -25.47
C LYS A 175 14.44 -2.19 -24.43
N ASP A 176 14.98 -1.01 -24.75
CA ASP A 176 15.91 -0.27 -23.89
C ASP A 176 15.23 0.86 -23.11
N LEU A 177 13.90 1.02 -23.23
CA LEU A 177 13.19 2.00 -22.40
C LEU A 177 13.30 1.59 -20.93
N PRO A 178 13.75 2.50 -20.04
CA PRO A 178 14.00 2.17 -18.65
C PRO A 178 12.71 1.91 -17.87
N LEU A 179 12.81 1.20 -16.75
CA LEU A 179 11.65 0.89 -15.90
C LEU A 179 10.98 2.13 -15.27
N CYS A 180 11.66 3.28 -15.24
CA CYS A 180 11.03 4.54 -14.84
C CYS A 180 10.07 5.11 -15.91
N THR A 181 10.03 4.55 -17.13
CA THR A 181 9.07 4.98 -18.17
C THR A 181 7.64 4.78 -17.68
N TYR A 182 6.79 5.78 -17.88
CA TYR A 182 5.39 5.72 -17.50
C TYR A 182 4.59 4.77 -18.38
N THR A 183 3.63 4.09 -17.76
CA THR A 183 2.56 3.31 -18.40
C THR A 183 1.21 3.80 -17.90
N GLU A 184 0.15 3.45 -18.63
CA GLU A 184 -1.23 3.74 -18.23
C GLU A 184 -2.05 2.46 -18.17
N ALA A 185 -2.93 2.36 -17.19
CA ALA A 185 -3.78 1.20 -17.03
C ALA A 185 -5.14 1.54 -16.42
N TYR A 186 -6.15 0.78 -16.83
CA TYR A 186 -7.35 0.61 -16.04
C TYR A 186 -7.13 -0.50 -15.01
N TRP A 187 -7.44 -0.18 -13.76
CA TRP A 187 -7.31 -1.09 -12.63
C TRP A 187 -8.62 -1.10 -11.83
N LYS A 188 -9.26 -2.27 -11.73
CA LYS A 188 -10.53 -2.45 -11.01
C LYS A 188 -10.37 -3.48 -9.91
N MET A 189 -10.83 -3.16 -8.71
CA MET A 189 -10.75 -4.05 -7.55
C MET A 189 -11.97 -3.90 -6.64
N ASP A 190 -12.40 -4.97 -5.98
CA ASP A 190 -13.39 -4.88 -4.91
C ASP A 190 -12.81 -4.24 -3.63
N LEU A 191 -13.67 -3.76 -2.74
CA LEU A 191 -13.26 -3.01 -1.56
C LEU A 191 -12.46 -3.87 -0.58
N HIS A 192 -12.78 -5.16 -0.38
CA HIS A 192 -11.99 -6.00 0.53
C HIS A 192 -10.53 -6.10 0.07
N ASN A 193 -10.33 -6.42 -1.20
CA ASN A 193 -9.00 -6.54 -1.80
C ASN A 193 -8.31 -5.19 -1.91
N LEU A 194 -9.04 -4.09 -2.14
CA LEU A 194 -8.51 -2.74 -2.11
C LEU A 194 -7.98 -2.36 -0.71
N LEU A 195 -8.71 -2.67 0.36
CA LEU A 195 -8.21 -2.45 1.73
C LEU A 195 -6.95 -3.28 2.01
N HIS A 196 -6.83 -4.48 1.43
CA HIS A 196 -5.60 -5.25 1.51
C HIS A 196 -4.44 -4.60 0.73
N PHE A 197 -4.69 -4.10 -0.47
CA PHE A 197 -3.72 -3.31 -1.25
C PHE A 197 -3.22 -2.12 -0.45
N LEU A 198 -4.13 -1.31 0.11
CA LEU A 198 -3.80 -0.12 0.90
C LEU A 198 -2.99 -0.49 2.14
N ALA A 199 -3.37 -1.54 2.87
CA ALA A 199 -2.63 -1.97 4.05
C ALA A 199 -1.17 -2.35 3.74
N LEU A 200 -0.90 -2.93 2.57
CA LEU A 200 0.46 -3.31 2.16
C LEU A 200 1.24 -2.18 1.50
N ARG A 201 0.55 -1.23 0.85
CA ARG A 201 1.19 -0.20 0.04
C ARG A 201 1.29 1.16 0.71
N MET A 202 0.43 1.45 1.69
CA MET A 202 0.60 2.59 2.60
C MET A 202 1.65 2.33 3.69
N ASP A 203 2.11 1.08 3.82
CA ASP A 203 3.11 0.70 4.82
C ASP A 203 4.48 1.39 4.56
N PRO A 204 5.19 1.87 5.60
CA PRO A 204 6.51 2.48 5.45
C PRO A 204 7.57 1.58 4.81
N HIS A 205 7.42 0.25 4.86
CA HIS A 205 8.33 -0.69 4.20
C HIS A 205 8.10 -0.79 2.69
N ALA A 206 6.96 -0.32 2.17
CA ALA A 206 6.76 -0.21 0.73
C ALA A 206 7.73 0.83 0.13
N GLN A 207 8.04 0.67 -1.15
CA GLN A 207 8.77 1.71 -1.88
C GLN A 207 7.94 3.01 -1.90
N GLN A 208 8.59 4.17 -1.74
CA GLN A 208 7.90 5.46 -1.63
C GLN A 208 6.97 5.71 -2.80
N GLU A 209 7.40 5.39 -4.02
CA GLU A 209 6.62 5.68 -5.22
C GLU A 209 5.25 5.00 -5.18
N ILE A 210 5.18 3.68 -4.97
CA ILE A 210 3.89 2.98 -4.85
C ILE A 210 3.11 3.39 -3.60
N ARG A 211 3.81 3.81 -2.53
CA ARG A 211 3.17 4.35 -1.34
C ARG A 211 2.45 5.66 -1.63
N ASP A 212 3.04 6.57 -2.39
CA ASP A 212 2.39 7.84 -2.75
C ASP A 212 1.09 7.62 -3.51
N TYR A 213 1.06 6.66 -4.46
CA TYR A 213 -0.18 6.25 -5.11
C TYR A 213 -1.20 5.66 -4.14
N ALA A 214 -0.76 4.77 -3.24
CA ALA A 214 -1.65 4.14 -2.27
C ALA A 214 -2.23 5.15 -1.28
N THR A 215 -1.43 6.12 -0.83
CA THR A 215 -1.86 7.20 0.05
C THR A 215 -2.92 8.05 -0.66
N VAL A 216 -2.69 8.48 -1.91
CA VAL A 216 -3.70 9.22 -2.68
C VAL A 216 -4.97 8.39 -2.86
N ILE A 217 -4.88 7.10 -3.18
CA ILE A 217 -6.06 6.23 -3.31
C ILE A 217 -6.80 6.12 -1.97
N GLY A 218 -6.10 5.91 -0.86
CA GLY A 218 -6.71 5.76 0.45
C GLY A 218 -7.36 7.05 0.94
N GLU A 219 -6.58 8.12 1.03
CA GLU A 219 -6.94 9.37 1.69
C GLU A 219 -7.83 10.26 0.83
N GLU A 220 -7.62 10.28 -0.50
CA GLU A 220 -8.38 11.15 -1.40
C GLU A 220 -9.57 10.42 -2.04
N ILE A 221 -9.53 9.10 -2.22
CA ILE A 221 -10.59 8.39 -2.96
C ILE A 221 -11.42 7.53 -2.01
N VAL A 222 -10.81 6.57 -1.31
CA VAL A 222 -11.54 5.60 -0.47
C VAL A 222 -12.19 6.28 0.73
N ALA A 223 -11.51 7.24 1.36
CA ALA A 223 -12.08 8.04 2.45
C ALA A 223 -13.35 8.80 2.08
N ARG A 224 -13.47 9.25 0.82
CA ARG A 224 -14.66 9.92 0.28
C ARG A 224 -15.75 8.93 -0.15
N TRP A 225 -15.35 7.74 -0.60
CA TRP A 225 -16.25 6.71 -1.11
C TRP A 225 -17.01 5.97 -0.01
N VAL A 226 -16.28 5.47 0.98
CA VAL A 226 -16.80 4.59 2.04
C VAL A 226 -16.28 5.05 3.41
N PRO A 227 -16.68 6.25 3.88
CA PRO A 227 -16.11 6.88 5.07
C PRO A 227 -16.22 6.03 6.34
N LEU A 228 -17.29 5.24 6.53
CA LEU A 228 -17.42 4.38 7.72
C LEU A 228 -16.47 3.18 7.64
N THR A 229 -16.33 2.58 6.46
CA THR A 229 -15.35 1.53 6.22
C THR A 229 -13.92 2.04 6.34
N TRP A 230 -13.63 3.24 5.82
CA TRP A 230 -12.33 3.88 5.92
C TRP A 230 -11.93 4.14 7.36
N GLU A 231 -12.83 4.71 8.17
CA GLU A 231 -12.62 4.90 9.61
C GLU A 231 -12.29 3.57 10.31
N ALA A 232 -13.09 2.52 10.06
CA ALA A 232 -12.84 1.20 10.63
C ALA A 232 -11.48 0.62 10.17
N PHE A 233 -11.10 0.83 8.91
CA PHE A 233 -9.83 0.40 8.35
C PHE A 233 -8.64 1.11 8.99
N GLN A 234 -8.73 2.41 9.21
CA GLN A 234 -7.72 3.17 9.94
C GLN A 234 -7.53 2.60 11.35
N ASP A 235 -8.62 2.35 12.09
CA ASP A 235 -8.56 1.86 13.47
C ASP A 235 -8.04 0.42 13.59
N TYR A 236 -8.56 -0.50 12.76
CA TYR A 236 -8.37 -1.93 12.96
C TYR A 236 -7.32 -2.57 12.05
N ARG A 237 -6.79 -1.83 11.07
CA ARG A 237 -5.79 -2.34 10.12
C ARG A 237 -4.54 -1.46 10.12
N LEU A 238 -4.65 -0.17 9.81
CA LEU A 238 -3.48 0.71 9.69
C LEU A 238 -2.88 1.11 11.05
N GLY A 239 -3.73 1.55 11.98
CA GLY A 239 -3.32 2.01 13.31
C GLY A 239 -3.20 0.90 14.36
N SER A 240 -3.48 -0.35 13.98
CA SER A 240 -3.46 -1.47 14.93
C SER A 240 -2.06 -2.03 15.14
N VAL A 241 -1.73 -2.39 16.38
CA VAL A 241 -0.55 -3.20 16.71
C VAL A 241 -0.99 -4.64 16.91
N VAL A 242 -0.44 -5.56 16.11
CA VAL A 242 -0.71 -7.00 16.25
C VAL A 242 0.38 -7.64 17.09
N PHE A 243 -0.03 -8.42 18.08
CA PHE A 243 0.85 -9.25 18.89
C PHE A 243 0.64 -10.73 18.55
N SER A 244 1.74 -11.44 18.30
CA SER A 244 1.74 -12.91 18.22
C SER A 244 1.42 -13.53 19.59
N ARG A 245 1.17 -14.84 19.63
CA ARG A 245 0.98 -15.57 20.90
C ARG A 245 2.13 -15.33 21.87
N ILE A 246 3.37 -15.42 21.39
CA ILE A 246 4.59 -15.26 22.22
C ILE A 246 4.68 -13.82 22.74
N GLU A 247 4.43 -12.84 21.86
CA GLU A 247 4.45 -11.44 22.26
C GLU A 247 3.37 -11.15 23.31
N HIS A 248 2.18 -11.73 23.18
CA HIS A 248 1.09 -11.56 24.15
C HIS A 248 1.47 -12.12 25.53
N GLU A 249 2.09 -13.30 25.60
CA GLU A 249 2.55 -13.88 26.87
C GLU A 249 3.63 -13.02 27.54
N ILE A 250 4.56 -12.48 26.76
CA ILE A 250 5.59 -11.55 27.25
C ILE A 250 4.95 -10.25 27.76
N MET A 251 4.02 -9.67 26.98
CA MET A 251 3.30 -8.45 27.36
C MET A 251 2.50 -8.63 28.65
N ALA A 252 1.83 -9.77 28.81
CA ALA A 252 1.09 -10.09 30.04
C ALA A 252 2.03 -10.19 31.25
N ALA A 253 3.22 -10.78 31.08
CA ALA A 253 4.23 -10.84 32.14
C ALA A 253 4.78 -9.45 32.49
N VAL A 254 5.08 -8.62 31.48
CA VAL A 254 5.50 -7.21 31.67
C VAL A 254 4.43 -6.41 32.41
N GLY A 255 3.17 -6.51 32.00
CA GLY A 255 2.06 -5.83 32.66
C GLY A 255 1.83 -6.27 34.11
N ALA A 256 2.21 -7.50 34.46
CA ALA A 256 2.18 -8.01 35.83
C ALA A 256 3.45 -7.65 36.65
N GLY A 257 4.44 -6.99 36.04
CA GLY A 257 5.74 -6.70 36.67
C GLY A 257 6.68 -7.90 36.77
N ASP A 258 6.35 -9.04 36.15
CA ASP A 258 7.12 -10.28 36.20
C ASP A 258 8.11 -10.36 35.01
N LEU A 259 9.20 -9.60 35.11
CA LEU A 259 10.22 -9.55 34.06
C LEU A 259 10.97 -10.88 33.90
N GLU A 260 11.06 -11.69 34.96
CA GLU A 260 11.68 -13.02 34.91
C GLU A 260 10.86 -13.98 34.06
N LYS A 261 9.53 -14.00 34.22
CA LYS A 261 8.65 -14.76 33.34
C LYS A 261 8.73 -14.27 31.90
N ALA A 262 8.76 -12.96 31.67
CA ALA A 262 8.92 -12.39 30.34
C ALA A 262 10.23 -12.86 29.67
N ARG A 263 11.36 -12.82 30.39
CA ARG A 263 12.66 -13.34 29.93
C ARG A 263 12.61 -14.85 29.68
N ARG A 264 11.94 -15.62 30.53
CA ARG A 264 11.79 -17.08 30.36
C ARG A 264 11.04 -17.42 29.08
N VAL A 265 9.88 -16.80 28.84
CA VAL A 265 9.11 -17.01 27.60
C VAL A 265 9.94 -16.64 26.36
N ALA A 266 10.62 -15.50 26.39
CA ALA A 266 11.51 -15.10 25.28
C ALA A 266 12.69 -16.08 25.08
N THR A 267 13.21 -16.67 26.15
CA THR A 267 14.29 -17.66 26.08
C THR A 267 13.80 -18.98 25.48
N GLU A 268 12.64 -19.48 25.93
CA GLU A 268 12.00 -20.68 25.39
C GLU A 268 11.62 -20.53 23.91
N ALA A 269 11.23 -19.31 23.50
CA ALA A 269 11.02 -18.95 22.11
C ALA A 269 12.32 -18.79 21.28
N GLY A 270 13.49 -18.95 21.90
CA GLY A 270 14.79 -18.83 21.24
C GLY A 270 15.22 -17.39 20.92
N TRP A 271 14.55 -16.38 21.48
CA TRP A 271 14.86 -14.97 21.23
C TRP A 271 16.09 -14.47 21.98
N LEU A 272 16.41 -15.09 23.12
CA LEU A 272 17.50 -14.69 24.03
C LEU A 272 18.70 -15.64 23.95
N LYS A 273 19.09 -16.07 22.74
CA LYS A 273 20.30 -16.89 22.55
C LYS A 273 21.57 -16.06 22.81
N PRO A 274 22.46 -16.45 23.74
CA PRO A 274 23.68 -15.69 24.04
C PRO A 274 24.61 -15.56 22.84
N SER A 275 25.23 -14.39 22.69
CA SER A 275 26.27 -14.11 21.69
C SER A 275 27.67 -14.21 22.29
N ARG A 276 28.65 -14.71 21.52
CA ARG A 276 30.07 -14.75 21.92
C ARG A 276 30.67 -13.36 22.19
N LYS A 277 30.04 -12.31 21.68
CA LYS A 277 30.48 -10.90 21.84
C LYS A 277 29.75 -10.18 23.00
N GLY A 278 29.03 -10.90 23.85
CA GLY A 278 28.13 -10.33 24.85
C GLY A 278 26.74 -10.04 24.28
N GLY A 279 25.73 -10.00 25.16
CA GLY A 279 24.32 -9.84 24.80
C GLY A 279 23.77 -11.05 24.04
N TYR A 280 22.82 -10.80 23.14
CA TYR A 280 22.08 -11.85 22.43
C TYR A 280 22.30 -11.82 20.92
N VAL A 281 22.28 -12.99 20.28
CA VAL A 281 22.28 -13.13 18.82
C VAL A 281 21.10 -12.33 18.22
N ARG A 282 21.28 -11.79 17.01
CA ARG A 282 20.23 -11.04 16.30
C ARG A 282 19.01 -11.93 16.10
N ASN A 283 17.86 -11.47 16.57
CA ASN A 283 16.56 -12.10 16.37
C ASN A 283 15.57 -11.02 15.90
N ARG A 284 14.83 -11.28 14.81
CA ARG A 284 13.92 -10.31 14.20
C ARG A 284 12.66 -10.09 15.05
N GLU A 285 12.05 -11.17 15.52
CA GLU A 285 10.85 -11.11 16.37
C GLU A 285 11.12 -10.35 17.68
N ARG A 286 12.28 -10.59 18.31
CA ARG A 286 12.73 -9.80 19.48
C ARG A 286 12.83 -8.31 19.15
N ALA A 287 13.48 -7.97 18.03
CA ALA A 287 13.66 -6.58 17.63
C ALA A 287 12.31 -5.90 17.30
N GLU A 288 11.37 -6.64 16.71
CA GLU A 288 10.00 -6.18 16.46
C GLU A 288 9.26 -5.92 17.79
N LEU A 289 9.29 -6.87 18.73
CA LEU A 289 8.65 -6.66 20.04
C LEU A 289 9.33 -5.54 20.84
N THR A 290 10.66 -5.39 20.80
CA THR A 290 11.36 -4.24 21.42
C THR A 290 10.81 -2.92 20.91
N ARG A 291 10.60 -2.79 19.59
CA ARG A 291 10.03 -1.57 19.00
C ARG A 291 8.60 -1.33 19.47
N LYS A 292 7.75 -2.37 19.49
CA LYS A 292 6.36 -2.28 19.98
C LYS A 292 6.30 -1.86 21.46
N LEU A 293 7.13 -2.46 22.31
CA LEU A 293 7.22 -2.14 23.74
C LEU A 293 7.61 -0.67 23.95
N ARG A 294 8.65 -0.20 23.24
CA ARG A 294 9.08 1.20 23.31
C ARG A 294 8.02 2.17 22.82
N GLN A 295 7.32 1.85 21.73
CA GLN A 295 6.20 2.65 21.23
C GLN A 295 5.08 2.78 22.25
N LEU A 296 4.86 1.75 23.07
CA LEU A 296 3.85 1.72 24.14
C LEU A 296 4.37 2.24 25.50
N ASN A 297 5.61 2.74 25.56
CA ASN A 297 6.27 3.15 26.81
C ASN A 297 6.33 2.04 27.87
N LEU A 298 6.53 0.79 27.44
CA LEU A 298 6.64 -0.38 28.31
C LEU A 298 8.10 -0.81 28.49
N THR A 299 8.38 -1.42 29.64
CA THR A 299 9.69 -1.99 29.95
C THR A 299 10.08 -3.06 28.95
N VAL A 300 11.32 -2.99 28.45
CA VAL A 300 11.91 -4.03 27.60
C VAL A 300 12.57 -5.08 28.49
N PRO A 301 12.04 -6.31 28.61
CA PRO A 301 12.44 -7.22 29.68
C PRO A 301 13.90 -7.62 29.66
N TRP A 302 14.54 -7.65 28.49
CA TRP A 302 15.90 -8.14 28.26
C TRP A 302 16.95 -7.03 28.13
N GLU A 303 16.54 -5.78 28.34
CA GLU A 303 17.44 -4.63 28.52
C GLU A 303 17.61 -4.36 30.01
#